data_AF-A0A7C2T9X5-F1
#
_entry.id   AF-A0A7C2T9X5-F1
#
_cell.length_a   1.000
_cell.length_b   1.000
_cell.length_c   1.000
_cell.angle_alpha   90.00
_cell.angle_beta   90.00
_cell.angle_gamma   90.00
#
_symmetry.space_group_name_H-M   'P 1'
#
loop_
_entity.id
_entity.type
_entity.pdbx_description
1 polymer ?
#
loop_
_entity_poly.entity_id
_entity_poly.type
_entity_poly.pdbx_seq_one_letter_code
_entity_poly.pdbx_strand_id
1 'polypeptide(L)'
;MAIFDGNLLPGIASPQHPGASASLSQFAAGVSGYPGASAQSVMLFGPQTLDPIQEIPLLYGGTLEPMTGSELFEKIIVTPREKKLGFVLSTNLFSVDVWNTFRETLRTMVRIDIAGGGGTLIDNPFGVPLVFGAMQSRQFQATVPQDGDAQIQNTVVFVFTGISGTDLLVTGTRITVFSPDPDWTEPIMERTEYLTEIMNAYADKEQRVQLRTNPRTRLRYKVLTLDVRDTAALHALLWGWQGRIYGVPFWPDAQLLLANANIGATVIQVDTTLRKFVADGLMMLWRDMHTVEALSIQTVAAGSITLTAPTTQAWAADGRTYVVPLLTGRLPDEVGVLRMNNAVAELEAEFECEVV
;
A
#
# COMPACT_ATOMS: atom_id res chain seq x y z
N MET A 1 63.67 -15.15 -6.31
CA MET A 1 62.69 -14.22 -5.73
C MET A 1 62.98 -12.85 -6.32
N ALA A 2 62.26 -12.48 -7.38
CA ALA A 2 62.36 -11.15 -7.98
C ALA A 2 61.10 -10.39 -7.57
N ILE A 3 61.27 -9.34 -6.78
CA ILE A 3 60.20 -8.42 -6.41
C ILE A 3 60.27 -7.29 -7.45
N PHE A 4 59.23 -7.16 -8.26
CA PHE A 4 59.04 -5.99 -9.11
C PHE A 4 58.11 -5.02 -8.37
N ASP A 5 58.69 -3.93 -7.86
CA ASP A 5 57.93 -2.81 -7.31
C ASP A 5 57.32 -1.99 -8.46
N GLY A 6 56.05 -2.26 -8.76
CA GLY A 6 55.22 -1.44 -9.64
C GLY A 6 54.26 -0.60 -8.80
N ASN A 7 54.54 0.70 -8.67
CA ASN A 7 53.60 1.67 -8.11
C ASN A 7 52.33 1.74 -8.96
N LEU A 8 51.22 1.20 -8.47
CA LEU A 8 49.89 1.43 -9.03
C LEU A 8 49.28 2.67 -8.37
N LEU A 9 49.13 3.73 -9.17
CA LEU A 9 48.34 4.93 -8.82
C LEU A 9 46.89 4.52 -8.51
N PRO A 10 46.18 5.21 -7.60
CA PRO A 10 44.78 4.92 -7.31
C PRO A 10 43.93 5.18 -8.55
N GLY A 11 43.35 4.11 -9.10
CA GLY A 11 42.40 4.17 -10.21
C GLY A 11 41.10 4.84 -9.78
N ILE A 12 40.56 5.65 -10.69
CA ILE A 12 39.29 6.39 -10.62
C ILE A 12 38.17 5.45 -10.16
N ALA A 13 37.37 5.89 -9.19
CA ALA A 13 36.18 5.18 -8.72
C ALA A 13 35.29 4.76 -9.90
N SER A 14 34.97 3.46 -9.96
CA SER A 14 34.08 2.88 -10.97
C SER A 14 32.70 3.56 -10.91
N PRO A 15 32.08 3.90 -12.05
CA PRO A 15 30.71 4.40 -12.07
C PRO A 15 29.74 3.36 -11.48
N GLN A 16 28.79 3.85 -10.68
CA GLN A 16 27.77 3.05 -10.01
C GLN A 16 26.91 2.27 -11.03
N HIS A 17 26.76 0.96 -10.81
CA HIS A 17 25.90 0.13 -11.66
C HIS A 17 24.42 0.55 -11.49
N PRO A 18 23.65 0.73 -12.57
CA PRO A 18 22.26 1.25 -12.53
C PRO A 18 21.27 0.42 -11.70
N GLY A 19 21.63 -0.81 -11.33
CA GLY A 19 20.82 -1.72 -10.50
C GLY A 19 21.15 -1.72 -8.99
N ALA A 20 22.10 -0.92 -8.52
CA ALA A 20 22.52 -0.94 -7.13
C ALA A 20 21.45 -0.30 -6.21
N SER A 21 20.82 -1.09 -5.34
CA SER A 21 19.88 -0.59 -4.32
C SER A 21 20.62 0.14 -3.18
N ALA A 22 20.03 1.24 -2.70
CA ALA A 22 20.63 2.22 -1.78
C ALA A 22 21.04 1.72 -0.37
N SER A 23 20.88 0.45 -0.02
CA SER A 23 21.21 -0.10 1.31
C SER A 23 22.72 -0.31 1.55
N LEU A 24 23.59 0.13 0.63
CA LEU A 24 25.00 -0.26 0.57
C LEU A 24 26.01 0.80 1.06
N SER A 25 25.58 1.97 1.56
CA SER A 25 26.54 2.94 2.12
C SER A 25 27.18 2.47 3.44
N GLN A 26 26.61 1.46 4.11
CA GLN A 26 27.13 0.95 5.39
C GLN A 26 28.15 -0.20 5.27
N PHE A 27 28.36 -0.74 4.07
CA PHE A 27 29.34 -1.83 3.82
C PHE A 27 30.31 -1.53 2.67
N ALA A 28 30.52 -0.26 2.33
CA ALA A 28 31.70 0.15 1.58
C ALA A 28 32.94 -0.03 2.48
N ALA A 29 33.45 -1.25 2.55
CA ALA A 29 34.68 -1.55 3.26
C ALA A 29 35.85 -0.90 2.51
N GLY A 30 36.38 0.18 3.09
CA GLY A 30 37.78 0.50 2.95
C GLY A 30 38.60 -0.69 3.42
N VAL A 31 39.55 -1.12 2.59
CA VAL A 31 40.43 -2.25 2.87
C VAL A 31 41.24 -1.95 4.13
N SER A 32 40.97 -2.70 5.21
CA SER A 32 41.91 -2.92 6.30
C SER A 32 41.70 -4.32 6.87
N GLY A 33 42.81 -5.00 7.15
CA GLY A 33 42.93 -6.44 7.05
C GLY A 33 42.10 -7.27 8.02
N TYR A 34 41.54 -8.37 7.50
CA TYR A 34 41.24 -9.58 8.24
C TYR A 34 41.53 -10.80 7.35
N PRO A 35 42.12 -11.89 7.89
CA PRO A 35 42.56 -13.02 7.09
C PRO A 35 41.36 -13.91 6.70
N GLY A 36 41.08 -14.00 5.39
CA GLY A 36 40.15 -14.99 4.84
C GLY A 36 40.83 -16.37 4.75
N ALA A 37 40.13 -17.41 5.18
CA ALA A 37 40.60 -18.79 5.14
C ALA A 37 40.80 -19.25 3.69
N SER A 38 41.96 -19.85 3.39
CA SER A 38 42.25 -20.52 2.12
C SER A 38 41.98 -22.01 2.24
N ALA A 39 41.31 -22.60 1.23
CA ALA A 39 41.18 -24.05 1.11
C ALA A 39 42.47 -24.62 0.51
N GLN A 40 43.11 -25.58 1.20
CA GLN A 40 44.28 -26.30 0.72
C GLN A 40 43.92 -27.77 0.44
N SER A 41 44.26 -28.27 -0.76
CA SER A 41 44.27 -29.71 -1.06
C SER A 41 45.71 -30.21 -1.06
N VAL A 42 46.02 -31.21 -0.22
CA VAL A 42 47.34 -31.89 -0.19
C VAL A 42 47.17 -33.27 -0.81
N MET A 43 47.94 -33.60 -1.85
CA MET A 43 48.17 -34.98 -2.28
C MET A 43 49.64 -35.34 -2.02
N LEU A 44 49.86 -36.38 -1.22
CA LEU A 44 51.19 -36.88 -0.82
C LEU A 44 51.45 -38.20 -1.57
N PHE A 45 52.54 -38.31 -2.32
CA PHE A 45 53.10 -39.60 -2.76
C PHE A 45 54.64 -39.60 -2.73
N GLY A 46 55.19 -40.78 -2.44
CA GLY A 46 56.58 -41.06 -2.05
C GLY A 46 57.65 -41.03 -3.17
N PRO A 47 58.85 -41.59 -2.92
CA PRO A 47 60.09 -41.09 -3.49
C PRO A 47 60.40 -41.64 -4.89
N GLN A 48 60.58 -40.74 -5.85
CA GLN A 48 61.24 -40.99 -7.14
C GLN A 48 62.20 -39.83 -7.40
N THR A 49 63.51 -40.11 -7.40
CA THR A 49 64.58 -39.17 -7.78
C THR A 49 64.63 -39.02 -9.30
N LEU A 50 63.98 -37.97 -9.79
CA LEU A 50 64.31 -37.19 -10.99
C LEU A 50 64.14 -35.74 -10.52
N ASP A 51 65.03 -34.83 -10.92
CA ASP A 51 64.99 -33.42 -10.49
C ASP A 51 63.54 -32.92 -10.45
N PRO A 52 63.02 -32.50 -9.29
CA PRO A 52 61.62 -32.15 -9.21
C PRO A 52 61.40 -30.95 -10.12
N ILE A 53 60.60 -31.13 -11.16
CA ILE A 53 59.94 -30.02 -11.83
C ILE A 53 59.08 -29.39 -10.73
N GLN A 54 59.59 -28.32 -10.11
CA GLN A 54 58.77 -27.47 -9.27
C GLN A 54 57.78 -26.79 -10.22
N GLU A 55 56.59 -27.36 -10.33
CA GLU A 55 55.43 -26.61 -10.80
C GLU A 55 55.23 -25.46 -9.82
N ILE A 56 55.61 -24.25 -10.21
CA ILE A 56 55.32 -23.05 -9.43
C ILE A 56 53.81 -22.87 -9.53
N PRO A 57 53.03 -23.08 -8.44
CA PRO A 57 51.59 -22.89 -8.51
C PRO A 57 51.34 -21.39 -8.69
N LEU A 58 50.84 -21.02 -9.86
CA LEU A 58 50.44 -19.65 -10.13
C LEU A 58 49.14 -19.38 -9.35
N LEU A 59 49.28 -18.81 -8.17
CA LEU A 59 48.16 -18.41 -7.31
C LEU A 59 47.52 -17.15 -7.90
N TYR A 60 46.37 -17.33 -8.53
CA TYR A 60 45.50 -16.21 -8.90
C TYR A 60 44.69 -15.79 -7.67
N GLY A 61 45.04 -14.65 -7.09
CA GLY A 61 44.15 -13.94 -6.18
C GLY A 61 43.08 -13.22 -7.00
N GLY A 62 41.82 -13.61 -6.83
CA GLY A 62 40.67 -12.93 -7.43
C GLY A 62 39.72 -12.46 -6.33
N THR A 63 39.24 -11.23 -6.44
CA THR A 63 38.06 -10.76 -5.70
C THR A 63 36.82 -11.17 -6.48
N LEU A 64 35.86 -11.81 -5.83
CA LEU A 64 34.55 -12.06 -6.40
C LEU A 64 33.81 -10.72 -6.49
N GLU A 65 33.80 -10.13 -7.68
CA GLU A 65 32.92 -9.00 -7.98
C GLU A 65 31.47 -9.51 -7.98
N PRO A 66 30.54 -8.84 -7.29
CA PRO A 66 29.16 -9.27 -7.24
C PRO A 66 28.56 -9.21 -8.64
N MET A 67 28.40 -10.36 -9.28
CA MET A 67 27.57 -10.52 -10.47
C MET A 67 26.13 -10.85 -10.04
N THR A 68 25.18 -10.73 -10.97
CA THR A 68 23.74 -10.95 -10.73
C THR A 68 23.40 -12.25 -9.98
N GLY A 69 24.26 -13.28 -10.06
CA GLY A 69 24.14 -14.52 -9.30
C GLY A 69 24.39 -14.39 -7.79
N SER A 70 25.41 -13.65 -7.35
CA SER A 70 25.67 -13.46 -5.91
C SER A 70 24.65 -12.52 -5.26
N GLU A 71 23.99 -11.68 -6.06
CA GLU A 71 22.95 -10.77 -5.57
C GLU A 71 21.62 -11.48 -5.32
N LEU A 72 21.30 -12.58 -6.00
CA LEU A 72 20.00 -13.25 -5.87
C LEU A 72 20.01 -14.41 -4.86
N PHE A 73 21.12 -15.16 -4.79
CA PHE A 73 21.22 -16.40 -4.01
C PHE A 73 21.70 -16.18 -2.58
N GLU A 74 21.62 -17.24 -1.76
CA GLU A 74 22.06 -17.27 -0.34
C GLU A 74 21.29 -16.31 0.57
N LYS A 75 20.03 -16.05 0.24
CA LYS A 75 19.08 -15.27 1.04
C LYS A 75 17.68 -15.85 0.99
N ILE A 76 16.79 -15.25 1.77
CA ILE A 76 15.37 -15.54 1.70
C ILE A 76 14.70 -14.32 1.11
N ILE A 77 13.92 -14.52 0.06
CA ILE A 77 13.23 -13.46 -0.63
C ILE A 77 11.75 -13.56 -0.30
N VAL A 78 11.20 -12.47 0.22
CA VAL A 78 9.76 -12.31 0.43
C VAL A 78 9.23 -11.44 -0.71
N THR A 79 8.22 -11.91 -1.43
CA THR A 79 7.61 -11.20 -2.55
C THR A 79 6.10 -11.07 -2.32
N PRO A 80 5.53 -9.86 -2.35
CA PRO A 80 6.22 -8.56 -2.42
C PRO A 80 6.96 -8.22 -1.11
N ARG A 81 7.95 -7.30 -1.16
CA ARG A 81 8.57 -6.73 0.05
C ARG A 81 7.79 -5.54 0.63
N GLU A 82 7.06 -4.85 -0.21
CA GLU A 82 6.15 -3.77 0.20
C GLU A 82 4.80 -3.98 -0.47
N LYS A 83 3.74 -3.94 0.32
CA LYS A 83 2.36 -3.98 -0.15
C LYS A 83 1.65 -2.70 0.30
N LYS A 84 1.47 -1.78 -0.65
CA LYS A 84 0.61 -0.60 -0.48
C LYS A 84 -0.83 -1.00 -0.81
N LEU A 85 -1.70 -0.94 0.19
CA LEU A 85 -3.12 -1.22 0.07
C LEU A 85 -3.93 0.02 -0.34
N GLY A 86 -3.37 1.22 -0.17
CA GLY A 86 -4.11 2.46 -0.36
C GLY A 86 -5.24 2.55 0.66
N PHE A 87 -6.48 2.76 0.18
CA PHE A 87 -7.65 2.80 1.04
C PHE A 87 -8.25 1.40 1.23
N VAL A 88 -8.35 0.97 2.48
CA VAL A 88 -8.95 -0.30 2.88
C VAL A 88 -10.37 -0.02 3.36
N LEU A 89 -11.34 -0.41 2.54
CA LEU A 89 -12.79 -0.23 2.76
C LEU A 89 -13.49 -1.57 3.04
N SER A 90 -12.84 -2.69 2.67
CA SER A 90 -13.29 -4.06 2.87
C SER A 90 -12.08 -4.96 3.15
N THR A 91 -12.31 -6.21 3.56
CA THR A 91 -11.24 -7.17 3.84
C THR A 91 -10.41 -7.43 2.58
N ASN A 92 -9.11 -7.13 2.64
CA ASN A 92 -8.19 -7.31 1.52
C ASN A 92 -7.39 -8.61 1.69
N LEU A 93 -7.37 -9.43 0.64
CA LEU A 93 -6.63 -10.69 0.57
C LEU A 93 -5.54 -10.57 -0.48
N PHE A 94 -4.29 -10.86 -0.12
CA PHE A 94 -3.18 -10.93 -1.06
C PHE A 94 -2.22 -12.07 -0.73
N SER A 95 -1.57 -12.62 -1.74
CA SER A 95 -0.59 -13.68 -1.55
C SER A 95 0.81 -13.12 -1.32
N VAL A 96 1.56 -13.79 -0.45
CA VAL A 96 2.96 -13.53 -0.15
C VAL A 96 3.76 -14.78 -0.46
N ASP A 97 4.74 -14.70 -1.35
CA ASP A 97 5.63 -15.81 -1.67
C ASP A 97 6.94 -15.67 -0.89
N VAL A 98 7.31 -16.72 -0.17
CA VAL A 98 8.57 -16.78 0.58
C VAL A 98 9.46 -17.84 -0.07
N TRP A 99 10.56 -17.37 -0.64
CA TRP A 99 11.47 -18.20 -1.42
C TRP A 99 12.82 -18.36 -0.74
N ASN A 100 13.21 -19.62 -0.49
CA ASN A 100 14.55 -19.98 -0.07
C ASN A 100 15.48 -20.02 -1.30
N THR A 101 16.39 -19.07 -1.44
CA THR A 101 17.34 -19.02 -2.58
C THR A 101 18.68 -19.73 -2.31
N PHE A 102 18.80 -20.42 -1.18
CA PHE A 102 19.98 -21.23 -0.89
C PHE A 102 20.01 -22.46 -1.80
N ARG A 103 21.13 -22.68 -2.48
CA ARG A 103 21.28 -23.73 -3.51
C ARG A 103 21.37 -25.14 -2.94
N GLU A 104 21.99 -25.28 -1.78
CA GLU A 104 22.34 -26.58 -1.21
C GLU A 104 21.92 -26.71 0.26
N THR A 105 21.40 -25.63 0.85
CA THR A 105 21.01 -25.63 2.27
C THR A 105 19.50 -25.46 2.42
N LEU A 106 18.94 -26.30 3.27
CA LEU A 106 17.59 -26.10 3.79
C LEU A 106 17.61 -24.99 4.83
N ARG A 107 16.51 -24.26 4.93
CA ARG A 107 16.30 -23.21 5.93
C ARG A 107 15.00 -23.45 6.67
N THR A 108 15.02 -23.24 7.98
CA THR A 108 13.85 -23.46 8.84
C THR A 108 13.31 -22.11 9.30
N MET A 109 12.03 -21.87 9.01
CA MET A 109 11.26 -20.77 9.58
C MET A 109 10.74 -21.22 10.95
N VAL A 110 11.02 -20.41 11.97
CA VAL A 110 10.68 -20.71 13.36
C VAL A 110 9.30 -20.17 13.70
N ARG A 111 8.99 -18.95 13.25
CA ARG A 111 7.72 -18.25 13.51
C ARG A 111 7.52 -17.11 12.52
N ILE A 112 6.34 -16.51 12.57
CA ILE A 112 5.99 -15.28 11.86
C ILE A 112 5.68 -14.24 12.93
N ASP A 113 6.47 -13.17 12.97
CA ASP A 113 6.27 -12.06 13.90
C ASP A 113 5.57 -10.94 13.13
N ILE A 114 4.46 -10.44 13.66
CA ILE A 114 3.72 -9.30 13.08
C ILE A 114 3.81 -8.16 14.11
N ALA A 115 4.37 -7.04 13.68
CA ALA A 115 4.50 -5.84 14.51
C ALA A 115 3.86 -4.64 13.80
N GLY A 116 3.30 -3.71 14.57
CA GLY A 116 2.69 -2.50 14.04
C GLY A 116 1.19 -2.40 14.32
N GLY A 117 0.57 -1.37 13.75
CA GLY A 117 -0.87 -1.09 13.84
C GLY A 117 -1.58 -1.50 12.56
N GLY A 118 -2.80 -2.02 12.68
CA GLY A 118 -3.67 -2.33 11.55
C GLY A 118 -4.10 -3.79 11.38
N GLY A 119 -3.64 -4.71 12.23
CA GLY A 119 -4.25 -6.05 12.36
C GLY A 119 -4.08 -7.00 11.16
N THR A 120 -2.99 -6.92 10.41
CA THR A 120 -2.69 -7.88 9.33
C THR A 120 -2.54 -9.28 9.91
N LEU A 121 -3.20 -10.26 9.28
CA LEU A 121 -3.11 -11.68 9.62
C LEU A 121 -2.41 -12.42 8.47
N ILE A 122 -1.56 -13.39 8.81
CA ILE A 122 -0.97 -14.31 7.84
C ILE A 122 -1.49 -15.70 8.14
N ASP A 123 -2.19 -16.31 7.19
CA ASP A 123 -2.55 -17.71 7.29
C ASP A 123 -1.32 -18.58 7.00
N ASN A 124 -1.03 -19.51 7.92
CA ASN A 124 0.05 -20.47 7.79
C ASN A 124 -0.50 -21.91 7.87
N PRO A 125 -0.95 -22.47 6.74
CA PRO A 125 -1.51 -23.81 6.70
C PRO A 125 -0.48 -24.92 6.96
N PHE A 126 0.82 -24.61 6.91
CA PHE A 126 1.89 -25.60 7.06
C PHE A 126 2.39 -25.75 8.51
N GLY A 127 1.94 -24.87 9.41
CA GLY A 127 2.39 -24.83 10.79
C GLY A 127 3.81 -24.28 10.97
N VAL A 128 4.27 -24.22 12.21
CA VAL A 128 5.65 -23.88 12.57
C VAL A 128 6.19 -24.91 13.57
N PRO A 129 7.48 -25.29 13.50
CA PRO A 129 8.51 -24.83 12.56
C PRO A 129 8.31 -25.36 11.14
N LEU A 130 8.64 -24.55 10.13
CA LEU A 130 8.46 -24.89 8.72
C LEU A 130 9.81 -24.99 8.00
N VAL A 131 10.08 -26.13 7.37
CA VAL A 131 11.31 -26.36 6.61
C VAL A 131 11.10 -26.03 5.13
N PHE A 132 12.02 -25.21 4.60
CA PHE A 132 12.17 -24.92 3.19
C PHE A 132 13.38 -25.68 2.67
N GLY A 133 13.17 -26.58 1.71
CA GLY A 133 14.25 -27.23 0.96
C GLY A 133 15.06 -26.20 0.17
N ALA A 134 16.22 -26.61 -0.32
CA ALA A 134 17.03 -25.78 -1.20
C ALA A 134 16.22 -25.34 -2.43
N MET A 135 16.30 -24.06 -2.79
CA MET A 135 15.52 -23.43 -3.87
C MET A 135 13.98 -23.53 -3.75
N GLN A 136 13.44 -23.96 -2.61
CA GLN A 136 11.99 -24.13 -2.46
C GLN A 136 11.30 -22.80 -2.16
N SER A 137 10.19 -22.53 -2.85
CA SER A 137 9.26 -21.44 -2.52
C SER A 137 7.98 -21.96 -1.89
N ARG A 138 7.36 -21.15 -1.03
CA ARG A 138 6.02 -21.40 -0.47
C ARG A 138 5.22 -20.10 -0.41
N GLN A 139 3.95 -20.23 -0.77
CA GLN A 139 2.99 -19.13 -0.76
C GLN A 139 2.18 -19.13 0.54
N PHE A 140 1.99 -17.94 1.11
CA PHE A 140 1.15 -17.64 2.25
C PHE A 140 0.03 -16.68 1.83
N GLN A 141 -1.09 -16.72 2.54
CA GLN A 141 -2.18 -15.77 2.32
C GLN A 141 -2.19 -14.73 3.43
N ALA A 142 -2.02 -13.47 3.06
CA ALA A 142 -2.18 -12.33 3.96
C ALA A 142 -3.61 -11.80 3.87
N THR A 143 -4.21 -11.57 5.04
CA THR A 143 -5.54 -10.99 5.19
C THR A 143 -5.43 -9.71 6.00
N VAL A 144 -5.89 -8.60 5.44
CA VAL A 144 -6.05 -7.34 6.18
C VAL A 144 -7.54 -7.11 6.39
N PRO A 145 -8.03 -7.25 7.64
CA PRO A 145 -9.46 -7.11 7.92
C PRO A 145 -9.90 -5.66 7.70
N GLN A 146 -11.19 -5.49 7.37
CA GLN A 146 -11.80 -4.15 7.27
C GLN A 146 -11.74 -3.39 8.60
N ASP A 147 -11.94 -4.09 9.71
CA ASP A 147 -11.92 -3.49 11.05
C ASP A 147 -10.49 -3.37 11.60
N GLY A 148 -10.24 -2.32 12.39
CA GLY A 148 -8.96 -2.03 13.02
C GLY A 148 -8.53 -0.56 12.89
N ASP A 149 -7.26 -0.31 13.14
CA ASP A 149 -6.69 1.05 13.17
C ASP A 149 -6.86 1.81 11.84
N ALA A 150 -7.13 3.12 11.92
CA ALA A 150 -7.30 3.96 10.73
C ALA A 150 -6.06 4.04 9.84
N GLN A 151 -4.87 3.88 10.41
CA GLN A 151 -3.62 3.73 9.66
C GLN A 151 -3.17 2.28 9.76
N ILE A 152 -2.92 1.66 8.61
CA ILE A 152 -2.34 0.33 8.52
C ILE A 152 -0.85 0.55 8.24
N GLN A 153 -0.02 0.17 9.20
CA GLN A 153 1.42 0.12 9.04
C GLN A 153 1.92 -1.09 9.84
N ASN A 154 1.93 -2.24 9.17
CA ASN A 154 2.35 -3.50 9.74
C ASN A 154 3.62 -4.00 9.05
N THR A 155 4.59 -4.44 9.85
CA THR A 155 5.77 -5.15 9.40
C THR A 155 5.62 -6.61 9.78
N VAL A 156 5.48 -7.46 8.76
CA VAL A 156 5.44 -8.92 8.90
C VAL A 156 6.86 -9.44 8.69
N VAL A 157 7.41 -10.16 9.67
CA VAL A 157 8.75 -10.75 9.61
C VAL A 157 8.64 -12.26 9.67
N PHE A 158 9.11 -12.93 8.62
CA PHE A 158 9.25 -14.39 8.61
C PHE A 158 10.58 -14.75 9.28
N VAL A 159 10.56 -15.25 10.51
CA VAL A 159 11.78 -15.46 11.29
C VAL A 159 12.44 -16.77 10.93
N PHE A 160 13.61 -16.70 10.31
CA PHE A 160 14.46 -17.84 10.00
C PHE A 160 15.67 -17.89 10.93
N THR A 161 16.19 -19.08 11.21
CA THR A 161 17.37 -19.24 12.07
C THR A 161 18.61 -18.60 11.44
N GLY A 162 19.09 -17.50 12.04
CA GLY A 162 20.34 -16.84 11.66
C GLY A 162 20.29 -16.06 10.33
N ILE A 163 19.09 -15.73 9.83
CA ILE A 163 18.89 -14.96 8.59
C ILE A 163 18.06 -13.71 8.91
N SER A 164 18.44 -12.58 8.31
CA SER A 164 17.73 -11.29 8.38
C SER A 164 17.22 -10.87 7.00
N GLY A 165 16.38 -9.82 6.94
CA GLY A 165 15.86 -9.25 5.69
C GLY A 165 14.66 -9.98 5.08
N THR A 166 13.90 -10.67 5.93
CA THR A 166 12.69 -11.44 5.59
C THR A 166 11.41 -10.72 5.99
N ASP A 167 11.41 -9.41 5.76
CA ASP A 167 10.34 -8.49 6.12
C ASP A 167 9.43 -8.16 4.92
N LEU A 168 8.15 -7.98 5.24
CA LEU A 168 7.11 -7.46 4.37
C LEU A 168 6.48 -6.27 5.08
N LEU A 169 6.57 -5.09 4.45
CA LEU A 169 5.89 -3.89 4.91
C LEU A 169 4.51 -3.79 4.25
N VAL A 170 3.45 -3.74 5.06
CA VAL A 170 2.07 -3.54 4.62
C VAL A 170 1.60 -2.17 5.07
N THR A 171 1.26 -1.30 4.12
CA THR A 171 0.80 0.06 4.39
C THR A 171 -0.57 0.32 3.79
N GLY A 172 -1.38 1.14 4.46
CA GLY A 172 -2.70 1.53 3.98
C GLY A 172 -3.40 2.48 4.96
N THR A 173 -4.59 2.94 4.58
CA THR A 173 -5.46 3.77 5.41
C THR A 173 -6.86 3.20 5.37
N ARG A 174 -7.50 3.00 6.52
CA ARG A 174 -8.94 2.69 6.56
C ARG A 174 -9.74 3.97 6.45
N ILE A 175 -10.72 3.98 5.56
CA ILE A 175 -11.67 5.08 5.42
C ILE A 175 -13.04 4.62 5.90
N THR A 176 -13.69 5.45 6.70
CA THR A 176 -15.10 5.28 7.05
C THR A 176 -15.93 6.15 6.12
N VAL A 177 -16.96 5.56 5.52
CA VAL A 177 -17.90 6.28 4.66
C VAL A 177 -18.85 7.09 5.52
N PHE A 178 -19.10 8.33 5.13
CA PHE A 178 -20.21 9.10 5.69
C PHE A 178 -21.52 8.61 5.04
N SER A 179 -22.14 7.57 5.61
CA SER A 179 -23.31 6.90 5.03
C SER A 179 -24.66 7.63 5.08
N PRO A 180 -24.93 8.60 5.99
CA PRO A 180 -26.21 9.30 6.02
C PRO A 180 -26.50 10.03 4.71
N ASP A 181 -27.72 9.87 4.21
CA ASP A 181 -28.22 10.56 3.03
C ASP A 181 -28.59 12.02 3.31
N PRO A 182 -28.54 12.89 2.29
CA PRO A 182 -28.85 14.28 2.45
C PRO A 182 -30.36 14.48 2.51
N ASP A 183 -30.80 15.44 3.30
CA ASP A 183 -32.15 15.97 3.25
C ASP A 183 -32.32 16.77 1.95
N TRP A 184 -32.99 16.15 0.97
CA TRP A 184 -33.24 16.73 -0.34
C TRP A 184 -34.22 17.91 -0.34
N THR A 185 -34.78 18.30 0.81
CA THR A 185 -35.54 19.56 0.91
C THR A 185 -34.64 20.79 0.74
N GLU A 186 -33.35 20.64 1.01
CA GLU A 186 -32.33 21.66 0.78
C GLU A 186 -31.32 21.19 -0.28
N PRO A 187 -30.81 22.09 -1.14
CA PRO A 187 -29.84 21.70 -2.15
C PRO A 187 -28.47 21.40 -1.53
N ILE A 188 -27.78 20.43 -2.12
CA ILE A 188 -26.37 20.18 -1.84
C ILE A 188 -25.53 21.31 -2.44
N MET A 189 -24.61 21.85 -1.65
CA MET A 189 -23.77 22.97 -2.04
C MET A 189 -22.32 22.52 -2.22
N GLU A 190 -21.83 22.53 -3.46
CA GLU A 190 -20.40 22.40 -3.78
C GLU A 190 -19.80 23.81 -3.93
N ARG A 191 -18.80 24.13 -3.11
CA ARG A 191 -18.05 25.39 -3.18
C ARG A 191 -16.61 25.10 -3.55
N THR A 192 -16.18 25.60 -4.71
CA THR A 192 -14.80 25.51 -5.18
C THR A 192 -14.09 26.86 -4.99
N GLU A 193 -13.02 26.88 -4.21
CA GLU A 193 -12.23 28.06 -3.91
C GLU A 193 -10.85 27.99 -4.58
N TYR A 194 -10.57 29.00 -5.41
CA TYR A 194 -9.27 29.21 -6.03
C TYR A 194 -8.47 30.22 -5.21
N LEU A 195 -7.23 29.88 -4.88
CA LEU A 195 -6.32 30.82 -4.25
C LEU A 195 -5.55 31.56 -5.34
N THR A 196 -5.97 32.79 -5.62
CA THR A 196 -5.35 33.65 -6.64
C THR A 196 -4.97 35.00 -6.06
N GLU A 197 -3.85 35.54 -6.51
CA GLU A 197 -3.42 36.89 -6.23
C GLU A 197 -3.66 37.78 -7.46
N ILE A 198 -4.18 38.99 -7.21
CA ILE A 198 -4.42 40.01 -8.22
C ILE A 198 -3.48 41.19 -7.92
N MET A 199 -2.52 41.43 -8.82
CA MET A 199 -1.60 42.56 -8.75
C MET A 199 -2.02 43.63 -9.75
N ASN A 200 -2.38 44.81 -9.24
CA ASN A 200 -2.75 45.97 -10.06
C ASN A 200 -1.56 46.92 -10.17
N ALA A 201 -1.21 47.32 -11.38
CA ALA A 201 -0.20 48.33 -11.66
C ALA A 201 -0.85 49.72 -11.75
N TYR A 202 -0.08 50.77 -11.42
CA TYR A 202 -0.51 52.17 -11.55
C TYR A 202 -0.93 52.57 -12.98
N ALA A 203 -0.49 51.82 -13.99
CA ALA A 203 -0.85 52.01 -15.39
C ALA A 203 -2.16 51.29 -15.79
N ASP A 204 -3.01 50.93 -14.82
CA ASP A 204 -4.27 50.20 -15.03
C ASP A 204 -4.07 48.84 -15.73
N LYS A 205 -2.91 48.20 -15.45
CA LYS A 205 -2.60 46.85 -15.92
C LYS A 205 -2.74 45.86 -14.77
N GLU A 206 -3.32 44.72 -15.05
CA GLU A 206 -3.54 43.66 -14.06
C GLU A 206 -2.71 42.42 -14.39
N GLN A 207 -2.11 41.82 -13.36
CA GLN A 207 -1.50 40.50 -13.41
C GLN A 207 -2.18 39.58 -12.39
N ARG A 208 -2.65 38.41 -12.82
CA ARG A 208 -3.25 37.38 -11.97
C ARG A 208 -2.28 36.22 -11.80
N VAL A 209 -2.06 35.78 -10.57
CA VAL A 209 -1.20 34.62 -10.26
C VAL A 209 -2.00 33.58 -9.49
N GLN A 210 -1.90 32.33 -9.92
CA GLN A 210 -2.45 31.19 -9.21
C GLN A 210 -1.48 30.78 -8.09
N LEU A 211 -1.92 30.85 -6.84
CA LEU A 211 -1.11 30.49 -5.67
C LEU A 211 -1.29 29.02 -5.26
N ARG A 212 -2.29 28.33 -5.80
CA ARG A 212 -2.55 26.90 -5.51
C ARG A 212 -2.88 26.14 -6.79
N THR A 213 -2.19 25.04 -7.04
CA THR A 213 -2.40 24.19 -8.23
C THR A 213 -3.80 23.62 -8.32
N ASN A 214 -4.34 23.11 -7.21
CA ASN A 214 -5.67 22.49 -7.15
C ASN A 214 -6.58 23.35 -6.25
N PRO A 215 -7.81 23.68 -6.66
CA PRO A 215 -8.71 24.44 -5.79
C PRO A 215 -9.12 23.62 -4.57
N ARG A 216 -9.58 24.30 -3.51
CA ARG A 216 -10.23 23.61 -2.39
C ARG A 216 -11.71 23.44 -2.69
N THR A 217 -12.23 22.24 -2.54
CA THR A 217 -13.65 21.98 -2.71
C THR A 217 -14.26 21.70 -1.35
N ARG A 218 -15.36 22.38 -1.04
CA ARG A 218 -16.17 22.14 0.14
C ARG A 218 -17.51 21.61 -0.29
N LEU A 219 -17.94 20.51 0.31
CA LEU A 219 -19.25 19.92 0.06
C LEU A 219 -20.09 20.08 1.32
N ARG A 220 -21.24 20.75 1.19
CA ARG A 220 -22.14 21.01 2.30
C ARG A 220 -23.53 20.49 2.01
N TYR A 221 -24.08 19.72 2.93
CA TYR A 221 -25.45 19.24 2.86
C TYR A 221 -26.01 18.97 4.25
N LYS A 222 -27.34 19.07 4.36
CA LYS A 222 -28.08 18.77 5.57
C LYS A 222 -28.38 17.28 5.64
N VAL A 223 -28.31 16.71 6.84
CA VAL A 223 -28.69 15.34 7.15
C VAL A 223 -29.77 15.41 8.22
N LEU A 224 -30.88 14.70 8.00
CA LEU A 224 -31.98 14.59 8.93
C LEU A 224 -32.23 13.12 9.25
N THR A 225 -32.06 12.74 10.51
CA THR A 225 -32.46 11.41 10.99
C THR A 225 -33.84 11.47 11.60
N LEU A 226 -34.66 10.44 11.38
CA LEU A 226 -36.03 10.36 11.90
C LEU A 226 -36.26 9.14 12.81
N ASP A 227 -35.31 8.20 12.86
CA ASP A 227 -35.34 7.04 13.75
C ASP A 227 -34.23 7.11 14.81
N VAL A 228 -34.49 6.47 15.96
CA VAL A 228 -33.53 6.31 17.06
C VAL A 228 -32.30 5.57 16.59
N ARG A 229 -32.47 4.56 15.72
CA ARG A 229 -31.36 3.78 15.17
C ARG A 229 -30.44 4.63 14.31
N ASP A 230 -31.01 5.43 13.41
CA ASP A 230 -30.25 6.32 12.51
C ASP A 230 -29.55 7.41 13.30
N THR A 231 -30.24 8.01 14.26
CA THR A 231 -29.66 9.02 15.15
C THR A 231 -28.47 8.45 15.94
N ALA A 232 -28.61 7.26 16.51
CA ALA A 232 -27.52 6.60 17.24
C ALA A 232 -26.32 6.29 16.33
N ALA A 233 -26.57 5.82 15.10
CA ALA A 233 -25.53 5.52 14.13
C ALA A 233 -24.83 6.80 13.62
N LEU A 234 -25.55 7.90 13.41
CA LEU A 234 -24.97 9.20 13.07
C LEU A 234 -24.04 9.69 14.20
N HIS A 235 -24.50 9.61 15.45
CA HIS A 235 -23.68 9.95 16.60
C HIS A 235 -22.43 9.07 16.70
N ALA A 236 -22.55 7.75 16.51
CA ALA A 236 -21.40 6.85 16.54
C ALA A 236 -20.40 7.17 15.42
N LEU A 237 -20.88 7.51 14.23
CA LEU A 237 -20.06 7.90 13.09
C LEU A 237 -19.26 9.17 13.38
N LEU A 238 -19.91 10.21 13.90
CA LEU A 238 -19.27 11.48 14.23
C LEU A 238 -18.26 11.35 15.37
N TRP A 239 -18.63 10.67 16.46
CA TRP A 239 -17.76 10.50 17.63
C TRP A 239 -16.62 9.52 17.40
N GLY A 240 -16.88 8.42 16.67
CA GLY A 240 -15.90 7.38 16.42
C GLY A 240 -14.81 7.79 15.41
N TRP A 241 -15.09 8.78 14.57
CA TRP A 241 -14.22 9.17 13.45
C TRP A 241 -13.96 10.68 13.35
N GLN A 242 -14.14 11.43 14.46
CA GLN A 242 -13.81 12.86 14.52
C GLN A 242 -12.34 13.12 14.16
N GLY A 243 -12.07 14.17 13.38
CA GLY A 243 -10.72 14.57 12.97
C GLY A 243 -10.03 13.63 11.98
N ARG A 244 -10.71 12.57 11.51
CA ARG A 244 -10.20 11.64 10.50
C ARG A 244 -10.80 11.94 9.12
N ILE A 245 -10.21 11.31 8.10
CA ILE A 245 -10.72 11.38 6.72
C ILE A 245 -11.93 10.46 6.61
N TYR A 246 -12.99 11.01 6.03
CA TYR A 246 -14.20 10.31 5.62
C TYR A 246 -14.19 10.06 4.10
N GLY A 247 -14.84 8.98 3.70
CA GLY A 247 -15.35 8.81 2.35
C GLY A 247 -16.66 9.59 2.26
N VAL A 248 -16.61 10.77 1.66
CA VAL A 248 -17.73 11.70 1.53
C VAL A 248 -18.49 11.37 0.25
N PRO A 249 -19.76 10.98 0.32
CA PRO A 249 -20.52 10.71 -0.89
C PRO A 249 -20.81 11.98 -1.68
N PHE A 250 -20.51 11.92 -2.97
CA PHE A 250 -20.93 12.95 -3.91
C PHE A 250 -22.31 12.62 -4.45
N TRP A 251 -23.32 12.90 -3.63
CA TRP A 251 -24.73 12.68 -3.91
C TRP A 251 -25.27 13.27 -5.23
N PRO A 252 -24.78 14.40 -5.76
CA PRO A 252 -25.28 14.91 -7.05
C PRO A 252 -25.09 13.95 -8.22
N ASP A 253 -24.07 13.08 -8.16
CA ASP A 253 -23.79 12.08 -9.18
C ASP A 253 -24.25 10.66 -8.76
N ALA A 254 -25.06 10.57 -7.71
CA ALA A 254 -25.67 9.30 -7.32
C ALA A 254 -26.58 8.79 -8.44
N GLN A 255 -26.40 7.53 -8.81
CA GLN A 255 -27.20 6.88 -9.85
C GLN A 255 -27.72 5.54 -9.39
N LEU A 256 -28.80 5.06 -9.99
CA LEU A 256 -29.26 3.71 -9.75
C LEU A 256 -28.30 2.69 -10.38
N LEU A 257 -28.13 1.56 -9.68
CA LEU A 257 -27.40 0.42 -10.22
C LEU A 257 -28.13 -0.14 -11.45
N LEU A 258 -27.43 -0.28 -12.59
CA LEU A 258 -28.06 -0.68 -13.86
C LEU A 258 -28.21 -2.19 -14.03
N ALA A 259 -27.38 -2.98 -13.36
CA ALA A 259 -27.39 -4.44 -13.42
C ALA A 259 -27.03 -5.04 -12.05
N ASN A 260 -27.59 -6.21 -11.74
CA ASN A 260 -27.28 -6.92 -10.50
C ASN A 260 -25.77 -7.18 -10.38
N ALA A 261 -25.21 -6.84 -9.22
CA ALA A 261 -23.84 -7.18 -8.86
C ALA A 261 -23.86 -8.33 -7.86
N ASN A 262 -23.50 -9.52 -8.31
CA ASN A 262 -23.42 -10.69 -7.44
C ASN A 262 -22.24 -10.55 -6.48
N ILE A 263 -22.20 -11.36 -5.42
CA ILE A 263 -21.01 -11.49 -4.58
C ILE A 263 -19.80 -11.87 -5.45
N GLY A 264 -18.66 -11.23 -5.22
CA GLY A 264 -17.47 -11.45 -6.03
C GLY A 264 -17.39 -10.62 -7.31
N ALA A 265 -18.36 -9.75 -7.60
CA ALA A 265 -18.36 -8.95 -8.82
C ALA A 265 -17.21 -7.94 -8.82
N THR A 266 -16.49 -7.87 -9.93
CA THR A 266 -15.37 -6.92 -10.14
C THR A 266 -15.73 -5.82 -11.14
N VAL A 267 -16.89 -5.90 -11.78
CA VAL A 267 -17.35 -4.93 -12.77
C VAL A 267 -18.75 -4.48 -12.40
N ILE A 268 -18.94 -3.17 -12.32
CA ILE A 268 -20.21 -2.54 -11.97
C ILE A 268 -20.69 -1.74 -13.19
N GLN A 269 -21.91 -2.02 -13.64
CA GLN A 269 -22.53 -1.35 -14.79
C GLN A 269 -23.19 -0.06 -14.32
N VAL A 270 -22.70 1.06 -14.86
CA VAL A 270 -23.10 2.40 -14.48
C VAL A 270 -22.86 3.36 -15.62
N ASP A 271 -23.70 4.39 -15.73
CA ASP A 271 -23.40 5.50 -16.61
C ASP A 271 -22.28 6.37 -16.00
N THR A 272 -21.23 6.59 -16.77
CA THR A 272 -20.01 7.31 -16.36
C THR A 272 -19.94 8.70 -16.99
N THR A 273 -20.94 9.10 -17.77
CA THR A 273 -20.95 10.39 -18.46
C THR A 273 -21.20 11.55 -17.51
N LEU A 274 -20.32 12.57 -17.55
CA LEU A 274 -20.42 13.80 -16.74
C LEU A 274 -20.55 13.56 -15.22
N ARG A 275 -19.95 12.48 -14.71
CA ARG A 275 -19.96 12.13 -13.28
C ARG A 275 -18.54 12.06 -12.73
N LYS A 276 -18.37 12.32 -11.43
CA LYS A 276 -17.10 12.32 -10.69
C LYS A 276 -16.58 10.92 -10.37
N PHE A 277 -16.72 9.96 -11.29
CA PHE A 277 -16.01 8.68 -11.20
C PHE A 277 -14.61 8.84 -11.81
N VAL A 278 -13.58 8.58 -11.01
CA VAL A 278 -12.17 8.72 -11.42
C VAL A 278 -11.46 7.38 -11.21
N ALA A 279 -10.51 7.05 -12.08
CA ALA A 279 -9.63 5.91 -11.88
C ALA A 279 -8.81 6.09 -10.59
N ASP A 280 -8.54 5.00 -9.87
CA ASP A 280 -7.95 5.01 -8.52
C ASP A 280 -8.77 5.77 -7.45
N GLY A 281 -9.99 6.22 -7.81
CA GLY A 281 -10.93 6.85 -6.91
C GLY A 281 -11.73 5.85 -6.07
N LEU A 282 -12.73 6.37 -5.37
CA LEU A 282 -13.60 5.60 -4.48
C LEU A 282 -15.06 5.70 -4.94
N MET A 283 -15.83 4.66 -4.67
CA MET A 283 -17.28 4.66 -4.82
C MET A 283 -17.94 3.87 -3.70
N MET A 284 -19.24 4.09 -3.51
CA MET A 284 -20.07 3.25 -2.66
C MET A 284 -21.26 2.69 -3.42
N LEU A 285 -21.60 1.45 -3.09
CA LEU A 285 -22.93 0.89 -3.26
C LEU A 285 -23.71 1.21 -2.00
N TRP A 286 -24.85 1.86 -2.17
CA TRP A 286 -25.66 2.38 -1.07
C TRP A 286 -27.12 1.97 -1.27
N ARG A 287 -27.76 1.50 -0.21
CA ARG A 287 -29.21 1.20 -0.21
C ARG A 287 -29.92 1.92 0.91
N ASP A 288 -29.30 1.97 2.08
CA ASP A 288 -29.71 2.76 3.24
C ASP A 288 -28.48 3.08 4.08
N MET A 289 -28.65 3.90 5.12
CA MET A 289 -27.57 4.35 6.00
C MET A 289 -26.80 3.21 6.71
N HIS A 290 -27.40 2.01 6.84
CA HIS A 290 -26.80 0.84 7.50
C HIS A 290 -26.30 -0.21 6.49
N THR A 291 -26.75 -0.13 5.25
CA THR A 291 -26.47 -1.07 4.16
C THR A 291 -25.67 -0.35 3.08
N VAL A 292 -24.37 -0.28 3.33
CA VAL A 292 -23.38 0.37 2.45
C VAL A 292 -22.18 -0.52 2.23
N GLU A 293 -21.61 -0.45 1.03
CA GLU A 293 -20.33 -1.07 0.71
C GLU A 293 -19.50 -0.10 -0.11
N ALA A 294 -18.34 0.30 0.41
CA ALA A 294 -17.40 1.14 -0.30
C ALA A 294 -16.29 0.33 -0.96
N LEU A 295 -15.96 0.73 -2.18
CA LEU A 295 -15.12 0.00 -3.10
C LEU A 295 -14.17 0.99 -3.78
N SER A 296 -12.95 0.53 -4.05
CA SER A 296 -11.98 1.29 -4.83
C SER A 296 -12.12 0.98 -6.32
N ILE A 297 -12.02 2.03 -7.12
CA ILE A 297 -12.12 1.98 -8.57
C ILE A 297 -10.73 1.73 -9.14
N GLN A 298 -10.59 0.68 -9.95
CA GLN A 298 -9.36 0.43 -10.70
C GLN A 298 -9.36 1.24 -12.00
N THR A 299 -10.43 1.14 -12.78
CA THR A 299 -10.57 1.87 -14.05
C THR A 299 -12.02 2.25 -14.30
N VAL A 300 -12.21 3.36 -15.01
CA VAL A 300 -13.51 3.85 -15.45
C VAL A 300 -13.57 3.73 -16.97
N ALA A 301 -14.52 2.94 -17.46
CA ALA A 301 -14.82 2.81 -18.88
C ALA A 301 -16.16 3.49 -19.19
N ALA A 302 -16.47 3.66 -20.48
CA ALA A 302 -17.81 4.10 -20.87
C ALA A 302 -18.84 3.04 -20.45
N GLY A 303 -19.77 3.40 -19.57
CA GLY A 303 -20.86 2.51 -19.13
C GLY A 303 -20.47 1.47 -18.07
N SER A 304 -19.23 1.44 -17.59
CA SER A 304 -18.84 0.50 -16.54
C SER A 304 -17.63 0.96 -15.73
N ILE A 305 -17.55 0.45 -14.50
CA ILE A 305 -16.44 0.67 -13.57
C ILE A 305 -15.85 -0.69 -13.20
N THR A 306 -14.53 -0.82 -13.30
CA THR A 306 -13.80 -2.01 -12.82
C THR A 306 -13.26 -1.73 -11.44
N LEU A 307 -13.47 -2.67 -10.51
CA LEU A 307 -13.09 -2.55 -9.11
C LEU A 307 -11.73 -3.20 -8.85
N THR A 308 -10.98 -2.63 -7.91
CA THR A 308 -9.70 -3.19 -7.47
C THR A 308 -9.90 -4.43 -6.59
N ALA A 309 -10.99 -4.45 -5.82
CA ALA A 309 -11.41 -5.58 -4.99
C ALA A 309 -12.85 -5.98 -5.34
N PRO A 310 -13.19 -7.29 -5.30
CA PRO A 310 -14.53 -7.74 -5.59
C PRO A 310 -15.53 -7.29 -4.52
N THR A 311 -16.81 -7.21 -4.90
CA THR A 311 -17.90 -7.00 -3.95
C THR A 311 -17.99 -8.13 -2.93
N THR A 312 -18.23 -7.78 -1.67
CA THR A 312 -18.42 -8.69 -0.54
C THR A 312 -19.88 -9.07 -0.34
N GLN A 313 -20.79 -8.23 -0.84
CA GLN A 313 -22.24 -8.45 -0.78
C GLN A 313 -22.85 -8.54 -2.18
N ALA A 314 -24.05 -9.13 -2.25
CA ALA A 314 -24.84 -9.12 -3.47
C ALA A 314 -25.76 -7.90 -3.49
N TRP A 315 -25.77 -7.18 -4.60
CA TRP A 315 -26.53 -5.95 -4.80
C TRP A 315 -27.49 -6.12 -5.97
N ALA A 316 -28.77 -5.90 -5.71
CA ALA A 316 -29.81 -5.98 -6.72
C ALA A 316 -30.04 -4.63 -7.39
N ALA A 317 -30.17 -4.61 -8.72
CA ALA A 317 -30.66 -3.47 -9.50
C ALA A 317 -32.18 -3.39 -9.42
N ASP A 318 -32.72 -3.29 -8.21
CA ASP A 318 -34.17 -3.25 -7.92
C ASP A 318 -34.75 -1.82 -7.88
N GLY A 319 -33.96 -0.84 -8.32
CA GLY A 319 -34.32 0.59 -8.28
C GLY A 319 -34.16 1.22 -6.89
N ARG A 320 -33.55 0.54 -5.92
CA ARG A 320 -33.25 1.08 -4.58
C ARG A 320 -31.77 1.15 -4.25
N THR A 321 -30.95 0.40 -4.97
CA THR A 321 -29.49 0.46 -4.82
C THR A 321 -28.91 1.55 -5.71
N TYR A 322 -28.16 2.44 -5.08
CA TYR A 322 -27.44 3.52 -5.70
C TYR A 322 -25.94 3.21 -5.78
N VAL A 323 -25.32 3.70 -6.84
CA VAL A 323 -23.88 3.81 -6.99
C VAL A 323 -23.53 5.29 -6.86
N VAL A 324 -22.69 5.62 -5.89
CA VAL A 324 -22.35 7.02 -5.57
C VAL A 324 -20.82 7.16 -5.58
N PRO A 325 -20.25 8.15 -6.29
CA PRO A 325 -18.84 8.47 -6.16
C PRO A 325 -18.51 8.90 -4.73
N LEU A 326 -17.35 8.51 -4.23
CA LEU A 326 -16.83 8.96 -2.94
C LEU A 326 -15.64 9.88 -3.16
N LEU A 327 -15.70 11.04 -2.53
CA LEU A 327 -14.56 11.95 -2.35
C LEU A 327 -13.91 11.66 -1.00
N THR A 328 -12.64 12.02 -0.83
CA THR A 328 -12.02 12.03 0.50
C THR A 328 -12.17 13.41 1.09
N GLY A 329 -12.58 13.51 2.35
CA GLY A 329 -12.76 14.80 3.00
C GLY A 329 -12.78 14.73 4.51
N ARG A 330 -12.69 15.88 5.16
CA ARG A 330 -12.70 15.99 6.62
C ARG A 330 -13.81 16.93 7.06
N LEU A 331 -14.45 16.57 8.16
CA LEU A 331 -15.32 17.49 8.88
C LEU A 331 -14.45 18.56 9.58
N PRO A 332 -15.00 19.77 9.81
CA PRO A 332 -14.35 20.77 10.64
C PRO A 332 -14.15 20.25 12.08
N ASP A 333 -13.24 20.90 12.81
CA ASP A 333 -12.90 20.52 14.19
C ASP A 333 -14.12 20.50 15.12
N GLU A 334 -15.07 21.41 14.87
CA GLU A 334 -16.34 21.51 15.56
C GLU A 334 -17.50 21.30 14.59
N VAL A 335 -18.40 20.38 14.95
CA VAL A 335 -19.61 20.06 14.20
C VAL A 335 -20.80 20.12 15.16
N GLY A 336 -21.75 21.01 14.86
CA GLY A 336 -22.99 21.12 15.62
C GLY A 336 -24.01 20.08 15.16
N VAL A 337 -24.53 19.29 16.10
CA VAL A 337 -25.69 18.41 15.87
C VAL A 337 -26.86 18.95 16.67
N LEU A 338 -27.92 19.37 15.99
CA LEU A 338 -29.16 19.77 16.65
C LEU A 338 -29.98 18.52 16.94
N ARG A 339 -30.27 18.26 18.20
CA ARG A 339 -31.08 17.11 18.62
C ARG A 339 -32.40 17.59 19.19
N MET A 340 -33.50 17.29 18.49
CA MET A 340 -34.85 17.64 18.95
C MET A 340 -35.36 16.63 19.98
N ASN A 341 -35.11 15.34 19.75
CA ASN A 341 -35.44 14.26 20.68
C ASN A 341 -34.46 13.07 20.48
N ASN A 342 -34.76 11.88 20.97
CA ASN A 342 -33.90 10.70 20.79
C ASN A 342 -33.94 10.05 19.40
N ALA A 343 -34.93 10.37 18.58
CA ALA A 343 -35.15 9.83 17.25
C ALA A 343 -34.81 10.82 16.13
N VAL A 344 -34.85 12.11 16.43
CA VAL A 344 -34.70 13.20 15.45
C VAL A 344 -33.47 14.02 15.78
N ALA A 345 -32.51 13.97 14.87
CA ALA A 345 -31.33 14.82 14.87
C ALA A 345 -31.13 15.43 13.48
N GLU A 346 -30.64 16.66 13.49
CA GLU A 346 -30.30 17.43 12.30
C GLU A 346 -28.82 17.80 12.38
N LEU A 347 -28.14 17.64 11.26
CA LEU A 347 -26.74 17.96 11.08
C LEU A 347 -26.56 18.70 9.76
N GLU A 348 -25.95 19.87 9.80
CA GLU A 348 -25.38 20.49 8.60
C GLU A 348 -23.94 20.00 8.45
N ALA A 349 -23.72 19.03 7.56
CA ALA A 349 -22.41 18.46 7.33
C ALA A 349 -21.67 19.29 6.27
N GLU A 350 -20.56 19.92 6.66
CA GLU A 350 -19.62 20.58 5.74
C GLU A 350 -18.31 19.81 5.72
N PHE A 351 -17.91 19.33 4.55
CA PHE A 351 -16.64 18.63 4.36
C PHE A 351 -15.67 19.49 3.57
N GLU A 352 -14.43 19.58 4.03
CA GLU A 352 -13.31 20.02 3.21
C GLU A 352 -12.79 18.80 2.45
N CYS A 353 -13.08 18.72 1.15
CA CYS A 353 -12.71 17.60 0.30
C CYS A 353 -11.30 17.81 -0.26
N GLU A 354 -10.53 16.73 -0.24
CA GLU A 354 -9.26 16.63 -0.95
C GLU A 354 -9.54 16.40 -2.44
N VAL A 355 -8.67 16.92 -3.30
CA VAL A 355 -8.81 16.73 -4.75
C VAL A 355 -8.20 15.37 -5.10
N VAL A 356 -9.00 14.51 -5.74
CA VAL A 356 -8.59 13.20 -6.28
C VAL A 356 -7.88 13.40 -7.62
#